data_AF-A0A3D1JHS7-F1
#
_entry.id   AF-A0A3D1JHS7-F1
#
_cell.length_a   1.000
_cell.length_b   1.000
_cell.length_c   1.000
_cell.angle_alpha   90.00
_cell.angle_beta   90.00
_cell.angle_gamma   90.00
#
_symmetry.space_group_name_H-M   'P 1'
#
loop_
_entity.id
_entity.type
_entity.pdbx_description
1 polymer ?
#
loop_
_entity_poly.entity_id
_entity_poly.type
_entity_poly.pdbx_seq_one_letter_code
_entity_poly.pdbx_strand_id
1 'polypeptide(L)'
;MTIRNPIHQAYRQAPWRRATQVGVLFLILALLTASILWVMLTVTVQAASAGLEIQSLENEKEKLVREIASLRTNIAIQTSAEAMLERARNLGFRQANPDEITYVVIPGYTGKQPQIIAPPPSPPSQRVLIKPSYTQSLSEWLFQGIIRMSEQTGGFTQ
;
A
#
# COMPACT_ATOMS: atom_id res chain seq x y z
N MET A 1 -70.87 -52.26 20.95
CA MET A 1 -69.80 -52.82 21.78
C MET A 1 -68.73 -53.35 20.83
N THR A 2 -67.82 -52.47 20.38
CA THR A 2 -66.38 -52.44 20.73
C THR A 2 -65.66 -53.71 20.22
N ILE A 3 -64.70 -53.66 19.29
CA ILE A 3 -63.33 -53.18 19.48
C ILE A 3 -62.66 -52.95 18.10
N ARG A 4 -62.04 -51.78 17.91
CA ARG A 4 -61.03 -51.54 16.86
C ARG A 4 -59.65 -51.74 17.46
N ASN A 5 -58.76 -52.45 16.77
CA ASN A 5 -57.31 -52.20 16.74
C ASN A 5 -56.66 -53.04 15.64
N PRO A 6 -55.90 -52.42 14.73
CA PRO A 6 -54.45 -52.49 14.92
C PRO A 6 -53.80 -51.15 14.57
N ILE A 7 -53.49 -50.32 15.57
CA ILE A 7 -52.64 -49.15 15.35
C ILE A 7 -51.19 -49.62 15.26
N HIS A 8 -50.76 -49.75 14.01
CA HIS A 8 -49.44 -49.45 13.45
C HIS A 8 -48.28 -49.40 14.44
N GLN A 9 -47.34 -50.32 14.23
CA GLN A 9 -45.97 -50.29 14.74
C GLN A 9 -45.37 -48.89 14.58
N ALA A 10 -45.40 -48.12 15.65
CA ALA A 10 -44.59 -46.92 15.79
C ALA A 10 -43.14 -47.40 15.99
N TYR A 11 -42.39 -47.44 14.89
CA TYR A 11 -40.95 -47.58 14.89
C TYR A 11 -40.39 -46.42 15.72
N ARG A 12 -40.25 -46.60 17.03
CA ARG A 12 -39.50 -45.70 17.90
C ARG A 12 -38.09 -45.67 17.32
N GLN A 13 -37.78 -44.62 16.57
CA GLN A 13 -36.42 -44.31 16.19
C GLN A 13 -35.59 -44.38 17.46
N ALA A 14 -34.69 -45.36 17.53
CA ALA A 14 -33.95 -45.66 18.74
C ALA A 14 -33.23 -44.37 19.20
N PRO A 15 -33.51 -43.87 20.42
CA PRO A 15 -33.12 -42.51 20.85
C PRO A 15 -31.60 -42.27 20.82
N TRP A 16 -30.80 -43.34 20.77
CA TRP A 16 -29.34 -43.28 20.63
C TRP A 16 -28.86 -42.53 19.37
N ARG A 17 -29.65 -42.51 18.28
CA ARG A 17 -29.28 -41.79 17.04
C ARG A 17 -29.18 -40.28 17.25
N ARG A 18 -30.09 -39.67 18.02
CA ARG A 18 -30.03 -38.24 18.32
C ARG A 18 -28.79 -37.89 19.14
N ALA A 19 -28.44 -38.73 20.12
CA ALA A 19 -27.22 -38.56 20.90
C ALA A 19 -25.97 -38.62 20.01
N THR A 20 -25.91 -39.57 19.07
CA THR A 20 -24.79 -39.66 18.12
C THR A 20 -24.74 -38.50 17.12
N GLN A 21 -25.89 -38.02 16.65
CA GLN A 21 -25.97 -36.91 15.68
C GLN A 21 -25.50 -35.58 16.30
N VAL A 22 -25.84 -35.31 17.56
CA VAL A 22 -25.36 -34.11 18.27
C VAL A 22 -23.84 -34.19 18.49
N GLY A 23 -23.32 -35.37 18.84
CA GLY A 23 -21.88 -35.59 18.96
C GLY A 23 -21.14 -35.35 17.63
N VAL A 24 -21.67 -35.88 16.52
CA VAL A 24 -21.11 -35.66 15.17
C VAL A 24 -21.19 -34.19 14.75
N LEU A 25 -22.30 -33.50 15.03
CA LEU A 25 -22.45 -32.08 14.74
C LEU A 25 -21.41 -31.24 15.50
N PHE A 26 -21.21 -31.53 16.78
CA PHE A 26 -20.20 -30.86 17.59
C PHE A 26 -18.77 -31.12 17.05
N LEU A 27 -18.49 -32.35 16.62
CA LEU A 27 -17.22 -32.73 15.99
C LEU A 27 -16.96 -31.95 14.70
N ILE A 28 -17.97 -31.81 13.83
CA ILE A 28 -17.86 -31.03 12.59
C ILE A 28 -17.59 -29.56 12.92
N LEU A 29 -18.31 -29.00 13.89
CA LEU A 29 -18.13 -27.61 14.31
C LEU A 29 -16.71 -27.38 14.86
N ALA A 30 -16.22 -28.27 15.70
CA ALA A 30 -14.87 -28.22 16.25
C ALA A 30 -13.80 -28.34 15.16
N LEU A 31 -14.02 -29.20 14.14
CA LEU A 31 -13.11 -29.35 13.02
C LEU A 31 -13.07 -28.07 12.16
N LEU A 32 -14.21 -27.45 11.90
CA LEU A 32 -14.29 -26.20 11.13
C LEU A 32 -13.59 -25.05 11.86
N THR A 33 -13.82 -24.89 13.16
CA THR A 33 -13.14 -23.85 13.94
C THR A 33 -11.64 -24.11 14.03
N ALA A 34 -11.21 -25.36 14.23
CA ALA A 34 -9.80 -25.73 14.21
C ALA A 34 -9.14 -25.43 12.85
N SER A 35 -9.83 -25.70 11.74
CA SER A 35 -9.33 -25.38 10.40
C SER A 35 -9.17 -23.87 10.18
N ILE A 36 -10.12 -23.07 10.65
CA ILE A 36 -10.05 -21.61 10.55
C ILE A 36 -8.89 -21.07 11.38
N LEU A 37 -8.74 -21.55 12.62
CA LEU A 37 -7.66 -21.18 13.52
C LEU A 37 -6.29 -21.56 12.95
N TRP A 38 -6.18 -22.76 12.36
CA TRP A 38 -4.97 -23.24 11.70
C TRP A 38 -4.52 -22.28 10.60
N VAL A 39 -5.43 -21.93 9.67
CA VAL A 39 -5.13 -21.02 8.55
C VAL A 39 -4.70 -19.64 9.08
N MET A 40 -5.44 -19.08 10.03
CA MET A 40 -5.11 -17.78 10.63
C MET A 40 -3.70 -17.78 11.25
N LEU A 41 -3.33 -18.82 11.99
CA LEU A 41 -2.03 -18.92 12.64
C LEU A 41 -0.88 -18.98 11.64
N THR A 42 -1.05 -19.71 10.52
CA THR A 42 -0.03 -19.79 9.47
C THR A 42 0.21 -18.45 8.76
N VAL A 43 -0.84 -17.66 8.56
CA VAL A 43 -0.75 -16.34 7.92
C VAL A 43 -0.10 -15.31 8.85
N THR A 44 -0.41 -15.35 10.15
CA THR A 44 0.15 -14.41 11.13
C THR A 44 1.66 -14.50 11.25
N VAL A 45 2.25 -15.70 11.17
CA VAL A 45 3.71 -15.88 11.29
C VAL A 45 4.45 -15.28 10.09
N GLN A 46 3.94 -15.48 8.87
CA GLN A 46 4.54 -14.91 7.66
C GLN A 46 4.40 -13.39 7.61
N ALA A 47 3.22 -12.88 7.96
CA ALA A 47 2.95 -11.44 8.01
C ALA A 47 3.85 -10.73 9.05
N ALA A 48 4.11 -11.36 10.20
CA ALA A 48 5.01 -10.80 11.21
C ALA A 48 6.47 -10.73 10.71
N SER A 49 6.96 -11.76 10.02
CA SER A 49 8.32 -11.77 9.47
C SER A 49 8.53 -10.70 8.39
N ALA A 50 7.60 -10.59 7.43
CA ALA A 50 7.65 -9.58 6.38
C ALA A 50 7.51 -8.16 6.94
N GLY A 51 6.67 -7.97 7.98
CA GLY A 51 6.53 -6.68 8.66
C GLY A 51 7.80 -6.22 9.36
N LEU A 52 8.53 -7.14 10.01
CA LEU A 52 9.82 -6.84 10.64
C LEU A 52 10.90 -6.48 9.62
N GLU A 53 10.93 -7.17 8.48
CA GLU A 53 11.85 -6.84 7.38
C GLU A 53 11.56 -5.44 6.82
N ILE A 54 10.30 -5.11 6.55
CA ILE A 54 9.88 -3.77 6.11
C ILE A 54 10.28 -2.69 7.13
N GLN A 55 10.05 -2.94 8.42
CA GLN A 55 10.46 -2.03 9.49
C GLN A 55 11.98 -1.81 9.49
N SER A 56 12.76 -2.87 9.28
CA SER A 56 14.22 -2.79 9.22
C SER A 56 14.71 -1.96 8.03
N LEU A 57 14.11 -2.17 6.84
CA LEU A 57 14.42 -1.42 5.62
C LEU A 57 14.02 0.05 5.75
N GLU A 58 12.89 0.35 6.39
CA GLU A 58 12.45 1.72 6.63
C GLU A 58 13.41 2.46 7.58
N ASN A 59 13.86 1.79 8.64
CA ASN A 59 14.87 2.33 9.55
C ASN A 59 16.21 2.58 8.82
N GLU A 60 16.63 1.66 7.95
CA GLU A 60 17.83 1.83 7.13
C GLU A 60 17.68 3.01 6.15
N LYS A 61 16.53 3.15 5.51
CA LYS A 61 16.22 4.29 4.64
C LYS A 61 16.32 5.60 5.41
N GLU A 62 15.71 5.70 6.58
CA GLU A 62 15.74 6.92 7.39
C GLU A 62 17.18 7.29 7.79
N LYS A 63 17.99 6.29 8.18
CA LYS A 63 19.41 6.47 8.49
C LYS A 63 20.18 7.05 7.29
N LEU A 64 19.99 6.49 6.09
CA LEU A 64 20.65 6.95 4.87
C LEU A 64 20.22 8.36 4.47
N VAL A 65 18.92 8.67 4.58
CA VAL A 65 18.39 10.01 4.30
C VAL A 65 19.04 11.05 5.22
N ARG A 66 19.14 10.75 6.51
CA ARG A 66 19.81 11.62 7.48
C ARG A 66 21.29 11.81 7.15
N GLU A 67 21.99 10.75 6.75
CA GLU A 67 23.39 10.81 6.34
C GLU A 67 23.59 11.69 5.10
N ILE A 68 22.76 11.50 4.06
CA ILE A 68 22.79 12.33 2.86
C ILE A 68 22.55 13.81 3.21
N ALA A 69 21.59 14.11 4.07
CA ALA A 69 21.32 15.48 4.51
C ALA A 69 22.51 16.11 5.24
N SER A 70 23.18 15.34 6.11
CA SER A 70 24.40 15.77 6.79
C SER A 70 25.54 16.03 5.82
N LEU A 71 25.80 15.11 4.88
CA LEU A 71 26.84 15.26 3.86
C LEU A 71 26.58 16.48 2.97
N ARG A 72 25.33 16.69 2.53
CA ARG A 72 24.96 17.88 1.75
C ARG A 72 25.21 19.17 2.52
N THR A 73 24.92 19.18 3.82
CA THR A 73 25.21 20.31 4.70
C THR A 73 26.70 20.58 4.78
N ASN A 74 27.52 19.53 4.95
CA ASN A 74 28.98 19.66 5.00
C ASN A 74 29.54 20.21 3.68
N ILE A 75 29.07 19.71 2.55
CA ILE A 75 29.46 20.23 1.22
C ILE A 75 29.09 21.71 1.13
N ALA A 76 27.85 22.07 1.47
CA ALA A 76 27.39 23.46 1.40
C ALA A 76 28.22 24.41 2.26
N ILE A 77 28.64 23.98 3.46
CA ILE A 77 29.53 24.75 4.33
C ILE A 77 30.90 24.94 3.67
N GLN A 78 31.50 23.87 3.14
CA GLN A 78 32.84 23.91 2.53
C GLN A 78 32.90 24.66 1.19
N THR A 79 31.79 24.64 0.45
CA THR A 79 31.61 25.35 -0.83
C THR A 79 30.87 26.68 -0.66
N SER A 80 30.64 27.13 0.58
CA SER A 80 30.02 28.42 0.83
C SER A 80 30.93 29.55 0.35
N ALA A 81 30.34 30.66 -0.07
CA ALA A 81 31.10 31.83 -0.51
C ALA A 81 32.06 32.31 0.59
N GLU A 82 31.63 32.29 1.85
CA GLU A 82 32.44 32.61 3.03
C GLU A 82 33.70 31.72 3.11
N ALA A 83 33.52 30.39 3.10
CA ALA A 83 34.63 29.44 3.20
C ALA A 83 35.58 29.52 1.99
N MET A 84 35.06 29.79 0.80
CA MET A 84 35.87 30.00 -0.39
C MET A 84 36.66 31.31 -0.33
N LEU A 85 36.05 32.40 0.17
CA LEU A 85 36.72 33.69 0.36
C LEU A 85 37.82 33.59 1.41
N GLU A 86 37.57 32.93 2.53
CA GLU A 86 38.57 32.68 3.56
C GLU A 86 39.75 31.88 2.99
N ARG A 87 39.47 30.79 2.26
CA ARG A 87 40.52 30.01 1.57
C ARG A 87 41.31 30.85 0.58
N ALA A 88 40.65 31.72 -0.19
CA ALA A 88 41.32 32.61 -1.14
C ALA A 88 42.24 33.61 -0.42
N ARG A 89 41.78 34.21 0.68
CA ARG A 89 42.59 35.11 1.52
C ARG A 89 43.82 34.40 2.10
N ASN A 90 43.63 33.17 2.60
CA ASN A 90 44.73 32.37 3.15
C ASN A 90 45.78 31.99 2.09
N LEU A 91 45.41 31.94 0.81
CA LEU A 91 46.33 31.73 -0.31
C LEU A 91 46.97 33.03 -0.83
N GLY A 92 46.68 34.17 -0.20
CA GLY A 92 47.21 35.48 -0.59
C GLY A 92 46.44 36.18 -1.71
N PHE A 93 45.27 35.65 -2.11
CA PHE A 93 44.41 36.35 -3.05
C PHE A 93 43.70 37.52 -2.37
N ARG A 94 43.46 38.58 -3.16
CA ARG A 94 42.68 39.75 -2.78
C ARG A 94 41.56 39.95 -3.78
N GLN A 95 40.53 40.70 -3.37
CA GLN A 95 39.46 41.08 -4.28
C GLN A 95 40.03 41.92 -5.43
N ALA A 96 39.66 41.56 -6.67
CA ALA A 96 40.11 42.27 -7.87
C ALA A 96 39.41 43.62 -7.98
N ASN A 97 40.18 44.68 -8.29
CA ASN A 97 39.61 45.96 -8.69
C ASN A 97 39.11 45.85 -10.14
N PRO A 98 37.93 46.41 -10.51
CA PRO A 98 37.49 46.55 -11.89
C PRO A 98 38.58 46.95 -12.90
N ASP A 99 39.52 47.82 -12.52
CA ASP A 99 40.61 48.29 -13.39
C ASP A 99 41.66 47.21 -13.72
N GLU A 100 41.71 46.14 -12.92
CA GLU A 100 42.65 45.01 -13.06
C GLU A 100 42.05 43.84 -13.87
N ILE A 101 40.78 43.94 -14.27
CA ILE A 101 40.05 42.86 -14.94
C ILE A 101 40.23 42.99 -16.45
N THR A 102 40.93 42.03 -17.06
CA THR A 102 41.04 41.91 -18.52
C THR A 102 39.93 41.03 -19.07
N TYR A 103 39.07 41.60 -19.92
CA TYR A 103 38.00 40.87 -20.59
C TYR A 103 38.50 40.28 -21.92
N VAL A 104 38.36 38.96 -22.08
CA VAL A 104 38.68 38.27 -23.33
C VAL A 104 37.38 37.92 -24.05
N VAL A 105 37.20 38.44 -25.26
CA VAL A 105 36.07 38.08 -26.13
C VAL A 105 36.42 36.77 -26.82
N ILE A 106 35.66 35.71 -26.52
CA ILE A 106 35.84 34.40 -27.13
C ILE A 106 34.94 34.33 -28.37
N PRO A 107 35.50 34.23 -29.60
CA PRO A 107 34.70 34.13 -30.82
C PRO A 107 33.76 32.93 -30.77
N GLY A 108 32.48 33.12 -31.06
CA GLY A 108 31.48 32.05 -31.05
C GLY A 108 30.89 31.70 -29.67
N TYR A 109 31.26 32.40 -28.60
CA TYR A 109 30.64 32.18 -27.28
C TYR A 109 29.22 32.77 -27.24
N THR A 110 28.22 31.89 -27.23
CA THR A 110 26.79 32.25 -27.19
C THR A 110 26.27 32.69 -25.82
N GLY A 111 27.14 32.78 -24.79
CA GLY A 111 26.74 33.07 -23.42
C GLY A 111 26.14 31.87 -22.69
N LYS A 112 25.78 32.07 -21.41
CA LYS A 112 25.02 31.06 -20.65
C LYS A 112 23.60 31.01 -21.22
N GLN A 113 23.27 29.94 -21.93
CA GLN A 113 21.91 29.71 -22.36
C GLN A 113 21.04 29.44 -21.13
N PRO A 114 19.94 30.18 -20.91
CA PRO A 114 19.01 29.85 -19.85
C PRO A 114 18.40 28.49 -20.17
N GLN A 115 18.79 27.45 -19.42
CA GLN A 115 18.07 26.19 -19.46
C GLN A 115 16.71 26.44 -18.80
N ILE A 116 15.67 26.59 -19.62
CA ILE A 116 14.29 26.63 -19.15
C ILE A 116 13.93 25.18 -18.80
N ILE A 117 14.16 24.78 -17.55
CA ILE A 117 13.87 23.43 -17.04
C ILE A 117 12.37 23.26 -16.73
N ALA A 118 11.59 24.35 -16.73
CA ALA A 118 10.16 24.29 -16.49
C ALA A 118 9.41 23.78 -17.74
N PRO A 119 8.61 22.70 -17.62
CA PRO A 119 7.63 22.36 -18.63
C PRO A 119 6.71 23.55 -18.89
N PRO A 120 6.34 23.84 -20.15
CA PRO A 120 5.40 24.91 -20.46
C PRO A 120 4.08 24.64 -19.70
N PRO A 121 3.42 25.68 -19.16
CA PRO A 121 2.16 25.54 -18.44
C PRO A 121 1.14 24.88 -19.39
N SER A 122 0.88 23.60 -19.14
CA SER A 122 -0.16 22.87 -19.85
C SER A 122 -1.51 23.33 -19.30
N PRO A 123 -2.51 23.62 -20.16
CA PRO A 123 -3.86 23.88 -19.67
C PRO A 123 -4.31 22.70 -18.80
N PRO A 124 -5.05 22.93 -17.69
CA PRO A 124 -5.45 21.88 -16.79
C PRO A 124 -6.24 20.82 -17.57
N SER A 125 -5.58 19.71 -17.88
CA SER A 125 -6.24 18.59 -18.54
C SER A 125 -7.14 17.94 -17.51
N GLN A 126 -8.44 18.23 -17.60
CA GLN A 126 -9.49 17.58 -16.83
C GLN A 126 -9.72 16.14 -17.33
N ARG A 127 -8.64 15.37 -17.50
CA ARG A 127 -8.73 13.93 -17.68
C ARG A 127 -8.84 13.34 -16.28
N VAL A 128 -10.07 13.07 -15.88
CA VAL A 128 -10.37 12.19 -14.74
C VAL A 128 -9.66 10.86 -15.05
N LEU A 129 -8.47 10.68 -14.49
CA LEU A 129 -7.61 9.51 -14.68
C LEU A 129 -8.04 8.35 -13.76
N ILE A 130 -9.22 8.48 -13.14
CA ILE A 130 -9.74 7.52 -12.19
C ILE A 130 -10.84 6.75 -12.91
N LYS A 131 -10.62 5.44 -13.11
CA LYS A 131 -11.68 4.55 -13.59
C LYS A 131 -12.85 4.62 -12.60
N PRO A 132 -14.11 4.70 -13.06
CA PRO A 132 -15.28 4.79 -12.17
C PRO A 132 -15.35 3.68 -11.11
N SER A 133 -14.72 2.53 -11.36
CA SER A 133 -14.57 1.42 -10.41
C SER A 133 -13.84 1.80 -9.12
N TYR A 134 -12.98 2.83 -9.11
CA TYR A 134 -12.27 3.29 -7.92
C TYR A 134 -13.02 4.38 -7.15
N THR A 135 -14.07 4.96 -7.74
CA THR A 135 -14.98 5.90 -7.07
C THR A 135 -16.26 5.23 -6.58
N GLN A 136 -16.47 3.95 -6.92
CA GLN A 136 -17.62 3.18 -6.43
C GLN A 136 -17.48 2.89 -4.93
N SER A 137 -18.56 3.10 -4.20
CA SER A 137 -18.62 2.74 -2.78
C SER A 137 -18.71 1.22 -2.62
N LEU A 138 -18.11 0.69 -1.55
CA LEU A 138 -18.15 -0.75 -1.24
C LEU A 138 -19.60 -1.25 -1.06
N SER A 139 -20.49 -0.40 -0.53
CA SER A 139 -21.92 -0.66 -0.41
C SER A 139 -22.60 -0.82 -1.77
N GLU A 140 -22.23 -0.02 -2.76
CA GLU A 140 -22.84 -0.04 -4.08
C GLU A 140 -22.43 -1.28 -4.88
N TRP A 141 -21.16 -1.69 -4.77
CA TRP A 141 -20.72 -2.99 -5.27
C TRP A 141 -21.45 -4.15 -4.59
N LEU A 142 -21.62 -4.09 -3.26
CA LEU A 142 -22.31 -5.12 -2.49
C LEU A 142 -23.77 -5.29 -2.92
N PHE A 143 -24.52 -4.20 -3.04
CA PHE A 143 -25.91 -4.25 -3.51
C PHE A 143 -26.01 -4.77 -4.95
N GLN A 144 -25.09 -4.39 -5.84
CA GLN A 144 -25.03 -4.95 -7.20
C GLN A 144 -24.79 -6.46 -7.19
N GLY A 145 -23.91 -6.96 -6.32
CA GLY A 145 -23.65 -8.39 -6.18
C GLY A 145 -24.88 -9.18 -5.71
N ILE A 146 -25.60 -8.65 -4.71
CA ILE A 146 -26.80 -9.28 -4.15
C ILE A 146 -27.95 -9.28 -5.17
N ILE A 147 -28.16 -8.16 -5.87
CA ILE A 147 -29.23 -8.04 -6.89
C ILE A 147 -28.96 -9.01 -8.05
N ARG A 148 -27.72 -9.09 -8.56
CA ARG A 148 -27.34 -10.04 -9.62
C ARG A 148 -27.56 -11.50 -9.21
N MET A 149 -27.27 -11.85 -7.95
CA MET A 149 -27.53 -13.19 -7.42
C MET A 149 -29.03 -13.50 -7.38
N SER A 150 -29.86 -12.52 -7.03
CA SER A 150 -31.33 -12.66 -6.98
C SER A 150 -31.96 -12.83 -8.38
N GLU A 151 -31.46 -12.11 -9.39
CA GLU A 151 -31.90 -12.26 -10.78
C GLU A 151 -31.53 -13.63 -11.35
N GLN A 152 -30.38 -14.18 -10.95
CA GLN A 152 -29.92 -15.50 -11.38
C GLN A 152 -30.71 -16.66 -10.74
N THR A 153 -31.37 -16.44 -9.60
CA THR A 153 -32.22 -17.43 -8.93
C THR A 153 -33.70 -17.33 -9.32
N GLY A 154 -34.14 -16.24 -9.96
CA GLY A 154 -35.49 -16.08 -10.49
C GLY A 154 -35.75 -16.77 -11.85
N GLY A 155 -34.72 -17.36 -12.47
CA GLY A 155 -34.80 -17.99 -13.79
C GLY A 155 -35.20 -19.48 -13.82
N PHE A 156 -35.60 -20.09 -12.69
CA PHE A 156 -35.88 -21.53 -12.60
C PHE A 156 -37.36 -21.91 -12.47
N THR A 157 -38.30 -21.02 -12.83
CA THR A 157 -39.71 -21.39 -12.97
C THR A 157 -40.27 -20.89 -14.29
N GLN A 158 -39.97 -21.62 -15.36
CA GLN A 158 -40.88 -21.78 -16.49
C GLN A 158 -41.03 -23.26 -16.79
#